data_AF-A0A6I4W512-F1
#
_entry.id   AF-A0A6I4W512-F1
#
_cell.length_a   1.000
_cell.length_b   1.000
_cell.length_c   1.000
_cell.angle_alpha   90.00
_cell.angle_beta   90.00
_cell.angle_gamma   90.00
#
_symmetry.space_group_name_H-M   'P 1'
#
loop_
_entity.id
_entity.type
_entity.pdbx_description
1 polymer ?
#
loop_
_entity_poly.entity_id
_entity_poly.type
_entity_poly.pdbx_seq_one_letter_code
_entity_poly.pdbx_strand_id
1 'polypeptide(L)'
;MADIQRTTDTPLTPGTITTRAEMMERFGGGPQGGIVPSATTPNVLIYSDPASGEQSGYFDGWLAEEDESGGRIFEYTGHGEEDQTFEGTKGSGNRAILHHVNDKRALLVFKAAGKARDYPHLGVARTSGTKAQRYVGKFQLDPKQPYVVRQAPNRHNVMRRVIVFRMRPVEDLPLNAADVIPPADTTKSIPVPASVTTSAMVEPETNNHTSSARSAVPKTKAERREAKLTAAFQSFLEKQQHDVKRFQIKVKGLSSTLLTDLYDVTAHVLFEAKGTSSRKDIRMAVGQLMDYRRHVHPIDPKLAVLLPDEPHEDLRDLLESVGIALVYRDGDRFIGWPIVD
;
A
#
# COMPACT_ATOMS: atom_id res chain seq x y z
N MET A 1 -9.22 51.66 -14.68
CA MET A 1 -8.23 50.68 -14.19
C MET A 1 -9.01 49.68 -13.37
N ALA A 2 -9.50 48.61 -14.01
CA ALA A 2 -10.32 47.60 -13.35
C ALA A 2 -9.39 46.58 -12.70
N ASP A 3 -9.51 46.45 -11.38
CA ASP A 3 -8.76 45.52 -10.56
C ASP A 3 -9.29 44.11 -10.81
N ILE A 4 -8.50 43.28 -11.50
CA ILE A 4 -8.83 41.87 -11.73
C ILE A 4 -8.44 41.13 -10.45
N GLN A 5 -9.40 40.97 -9.53
CA GLN A 5 -9.27 40.05 -8.41
C GLN A 5 -8.96 38.66 -8.97
N ARG A 6 -7.73 38.18 -8.71
CA ARG A 6 -7.34 36.77 -8.93
C ARG A 6 -8.33 35.87 -8.19
N THR A 7 -9.02 35.01 -8.93
CA THR A 7 -10.00 34.01 -8.47
C THR A 7 -9.35 32.84 -7.70
N THR A 8 -8.18 33.02 -7.09
CA THR A 8 -7.35 31.93 -6.54
C THR A 8 -7.72 31.49 -5.11
N ASP A 9 -8.63 32.20 -4.43
CA ASP A 9 -8.88 32.00 -2.99
C ASP A 9 -10.10 31.13 -2.64
N THR A 10 -10.93 30.71 -3.61
CA THR A 10 -12.10 29.88 -3.29
C THR A 10 -11.70 28.42 -3.05
N PRO A 11 -11.93 27.82 -1.88
CA PRO A 11 -11.58 26.43 -1.60
C PRO A 11 -12.13 25.46 -2.66
N LEU A 12 -11.30 24.52 -3.12
CA LEU A 12 -11.75 23.50 -4.07
C LEU A 12 -12.66 22.51 -3.32
N THR A 13 -13.91 22.40 -3.75
CA THR A 13 -14.90 21.54 -3.08
C THR A 13 -14.92 20.14 -3.71
N PRO A 14 -14.92 19.05 -2.92
CA PRO A 14 -15.11 17.70 -3.43
C PRO A 14 -16.29 17.60 -4.40
N GLY A 15 -16.09 16.92 -5.53
CA GLY A 15 -17.07 16.84 -6.61
C GLY A 15 -16.90 17.90 -7.71
N THR A 16 -16.13 18.96 -7.48
CA THR A 16 -15.86 19.97 -8.51
C THR A 16 -15.21 19.34 -9.74
N ILE A 17 -15.78 19.60 -10.92
CA ILE A 17 -15.22 19.20 -12.20
C ILE A 17 -14.30 20.31 -12.70
N THR A 18 -13.07 19.93 -13.07
CA THR A 18 -11.99 20.81 -13.53
C THR A 18 -11.25 20.16 -14.71
N THR A 19 -10.34 20.90 -15.31
CA THR A 19 -9.30 20.44 -16.21
C THR A 19 -7.93 20.43 -15.51
N ARG A 20 -6.96 19.71 -16.08
CA ARG A 20 -5.56 19.78 -15.60
C ARG A 20 -4.94 21.18 -15.79
N ALA A 21 -5.37 21.90 -16.84
CA ALA A 21 -4.86 23.24 -17.12
C ALA A 21 -5.26 24.23 -16.02
N GLU A 22 -6.53 24.25 -15.62
CA GLU A 22 -7.02 25.06 -14.50
C GLU A 22 -6.30 24.71 -13.19
N MET A 23 -6.09 23.41 -12.92
CA MET A 23 -5.38 22.99 -11.71
C MET A 23 -3.90 23.34 -11.74
N MET A 24 -3.27 23.33 -12.91
CA MET A 24 -1.89 23.77 -13.09
C MET A 24 -1.76 25.29 -12.93
N GLU A 25 -2.70 26.07 -13.44
CA GLU A 25 -2.73 27.52 -13.22
C GLU A 25 -2.92 27.85 -11.74
N ARG A 26 -3.82 27.12 -11.07
CA ARG A 26 -4.17 27.36 -9.67
C ARG A 26 -3.11 26.89 -8.68
N PHE A 27 -2.55 25.69 -8.87
CA PHE A 27 -1.67 25.04 -7.91
C PHE A 27 -0.25 24.81 -8.43
N GLY A 28 0.04 25.08 -9.70
CA GLY A 28 1.30 24.72 -10.35
C GLY A 28 1.40 23.23 -10.67
N GLY A 29 2.63 22.74 -10.77
CA GLY A 29 2.91 21.38 -11.24
C GLY A 29 3.12 21.31 -12.75
N GLY A 30 3.00 20.12 -13.31
CA GLY A 30 3.22 19.82 -14.72
C GLY A 30 1.96 19.37 -15.46
N PRO A 31 1.98 19.39 -16.81
CA PRO A 31 0.81 19.08 -17.64
C PRO A 31 0.52 17.57 -17.74
N GLN A 32 1.50 16.71 -17.39
CA GLN A 32 1.46 15.26 -17.63
C GLN A 32 1.79 14.48 -16.36
N GLY A 33 1.46 13.18 -16.37
CA GLY A 33 1.70 12.27 -15.26
C GLY A 33 0.48 12.02 -14.37
N GLY A 34 0.54 10.94 -13.61
CA GLY A 34 -0.45 10.63 -12.56
C GLY A 34 -0.11 11.30 -11.23
N ILE A 35 1.17 11.53 -10.94
CA ILE A 35 1.63 12.19 -9.72
C ILE A 35 2.40 13.45 -10.12
N VAL A 36 1.89 14.59 -9.68
CA VAL A 36 2.35 15.90 -10.14
C VAL A 36 2.68 16.78 -8.92
N PRO A 37 3.92 16.71 -8.39
CA PRO A 37 4.36 17.63 -7.36
C PRO A 37 4.44 19.06 -7.91
N SER A 38 3.97 20.04 -7.14
CA SER A 38 4.11 21.45 -7.48
C SER A 38 5.40 22.06 -6.93
N ALA A 39 6.01 22.97 -7.67
CA ALA A 39 7.13 23.80 -7.19
C ALA A 39 6.67 25.17 -6.67
N THR A 40 5.43 25.58 -6.96
CA THR A 40 4.91 26.92 -6.65
C THR A 40 3.95 26.92 -5.47
N THR A 41 3.30 25.80 -5.18
CA THR A 41 2.41 25.65 -4.02
C THR A 41 2.75 24.36 -3.27
N PRO A 42 2.42 24.26 -1.96
CA PRO A 42 2.69 23.06 -1.17
C PRO A 42 1.67 21.95 -1.45
N ASN A 43 1.63 21.48 -2.70
CA ASN A 43 0.68 20.46 -3.15
C ASN A 43 1.36 19.39 -4.01
N VAL A 44 0.86 18.16 -3.91
CA VAL A 44 1.07 17.07 -4.86
C VAL A 44 -0.29 16.74 -5.45
N LEU A 45 -0.46 16.98 -6.75
CA LEU A 45 -1.69 16.68 -7.45
C LEU A 45 -1.62 15.23 -7.95
N ILE A 46 -2.59 14.42 -7.56
CA ILE A 46 -2.70 13.01 -7.89
C ILE A 46 -3.89 12.84 -8.83
N TYR A 47 -3.64 12.35 -10.03
CA TYR A 47 -4.66 12.06 -11.03
C TYR A 47 -4.75 10.56 -11.26
N SER A 48 -5.96 10.03 -11.09
CA SER A 48 -6.28 8.64 -11.41
C SER A 48 -7.26 8.55 -12.58
N ASP A 49 -7.02 7.58 -13.45
CA ASP A 49 -7.88 7.26 -14.58
C ASP A 49 -8.21 5.75 -14.54
N PRO A 50 -9.41 5.38 -14.04
CA PRO A 50 -9.80 3.97 -13.88
C PRO A 50 -9.66 3.14 -15.16
N ALA A 51 -10.00 3.71 -16.32
CA ALA A 51 -9.91 3.03 -17.60
C ALA A 51 -8.46 2.66 -17.99
N SER A 52 -7.48 3.40 -17.48
CA SER A 52 -6.05 3.10 -17.68
C SER A 52 -5.51 2.07 -16.68
N GLY A 53 -6.06 2.02 -15.46
CA GLY A 53 -5.66 1.09 -14.41
C GLY A 53 -6.19 -0.32 -14.61
N GLU A 54 -7.44 -0.45 -15.09
CA GLU A 54 -8.10 -1.73 -15.40
C GLU A 54 -7.28 -2.59 -16.34
N GLN A 55 -6.64 -1.98 -17.35
CA GLN A 55 -5.78 -2.66 -18.32
C GLN A 55 -4.53 -3.30 -17.69
N SER A 56 -4.15 -2.87 -16.48
CA SER A 56 -3.03 -3.39 -15.70
C SER A 56 -3.49 -4.15 -14.44
N GLY A 57 -4.80 -4.41 -14.30
CA GLY A 57 -5.36 -5.19 -13.21
C GLY A 57 -5.34 -4.50 -11.83
N TYR A 58 -5.20 -3.17 -11.77
CA TYR A 58 -5.30 -2.42 -10.52
C TYR A 58 -6.35 -1.30 -10.60
N PHE A 59 -6.93 -0.96 -9.45
CA PHE A 59 -7.98 0.05 -9.32
C PHE A 59 -7.57 1.03 -8.24
N ASP A 60 -7.60 2.32 -8.55
CA ASP A 60 -7.47 3.37 -7.52
C ASP A 60 -8.85 3.80 -7.06
N GLY A 61 -9.05 3.87 -5.76
CA GLY A 61 -10.35 4.13 -5.20
C GLY A 61 -10.46 3.81 -3.72
N TRP A 62 -11.66 4.00 -3.19
CA TRP A 62 -12.02 3.61 -1.84
C TRP A 62 -12.09 2.09 -1.72
N LEU A 63 -11.52 1.55 -0.65
CA LEU A 63 -11.92 0.23 -0.20
C LEU A 63 -13.38 0.26 0.23
N ALA A 64 -14.13 -0.77 -0.14
CA ALA A 64 -15.51 -0.97 0.30
C ALA A 64 -15.59 -1.27 1.80
N GLU A 65 -14.54 -1.92 2.32
CA GLU A 65 -14.37 -2.28 3.71
C GLU A 65 -13.71 -1.15 4.50
N GLU A 66 -14.13 -0.99 5.75
CA GLU A 66 -13.42 -0.16 6.73
C GLU A 66 -12.27 -0.95 7.35
N ASP A 67 -11.25 -0.24 7.82
CA ASP A 67 -10.18 -0.86 8.59
C ASP A 67 -10.61 -1.14 10.05
N GLU A 68 -9.71 -1.72 10.84
CA GLU A 68 -9.94 -2.04 12.25
C GLU A 68 -10.32 -0.84 13.14
N SER A 69 -10.02 0.40 12.69
CA SER A 69 -10.41 1.63 13.37
C SER A 69 -11.74 2.22 12.89
N GLY A 70 -12.46 1.54 11.99
CA GLY A 70 -13.66 2.07 11.33
C GLY A 70 -13.33 3.16 10.30
N GLY A 71 -12.05 3.29 9.91
CA GLY A 71 -11.58 4.31 8.99
C GLY A 71 -11.59 3.82 7.55
N ARG A 72 -12.01 4.69 6.63
CA ARG A 72 -11.94 4.42 5.19
C ARG A 72 -10.53 4.63 4.65
N ILE A 73 -10.14 3.77 3.71
CA ILE A 73 -8.86 3.84 3.01
C ILE A 73 -9.13 4.05 1.53
N PHE A 74 -8.46 5.05 0.95
CA PHE A 74 -8.34 5.23 -0.49
C PHE A 74 -7.00 4.64 -0.93
N GLU A 75 -7.02 3.65 -1.81
CA GLU A 75 -5.81 3.10 -2.42
C GLU A 75 -5.47 3.85 -3.72
N TYR A 76 -4.20 4.20 -3.87
CA TYR A 76 -3.66 4.78 -5.10
C TYR A 76 -2.38 4.07 -5.50
N THR A 77 -2.33 3.59 -6.74
CA THR A 77 -1.17 2.88 -7.28
C THR A 77 -0.14 3.89 -7.77
N GLY A 78 1.10 3.71 -7.33
CA GLY A 78 2.23 4.56 -7.68
C GLY A 78 2.51 4.59 -9.18
N HIS A 79 3.40 5.50 -9.57
CA HIS A 79 3.81 5.67 -10.95
C HIS A 79 5.00 4.75 -11.33
N GLY A 80 4.99 4.30 -12.59
CA GLY A 80 6.02 3.49 -13.24
C GLY A 80 5.37 2.51 -14.22
N GLU A 81 6.13 1.98 -15.19
CA GLU A 81 5.72 0.87 -16.08
C GLU A 81 6.44 -0.46 -15.75
N GLU A 82 7.61 -0.36 -15.11
CA GLU A 82 8.40 -1.46 -14.56
C GLU A 82 8.14 -1.58 -13.05
N ASP A 83 9.01 -2.30 -12.34
CA ASP A 83 9.10 -2.27 -10.88
C ASP A 83 9.14 -0.83 -10.36
N GLN A 84 8.15 -0.49 -9.55
CA GLN A 84 8.03 0.84 -8.98
C GLN A 84 9.06 1.04 -7.87
N THR A 85 9.60 2.26 -7.81
CA THR A 85 10.63 2.63 -6.85
C THR A 85 10.36 4.02 -6.28
N PHE A 86 11.01 4.34 -5.17
CA PHE A 86 11.11 5.69 -4.61
C PHE A 86 12.42 6.39 -5.00
N GLU A 87 13.32 5.69 -5.69
CA GLU A 87 14.67 6.17 -6.01
C GLU A 87 14.77 6.75 -7.43
N GLY A 88 15.80 7.57 -7.62
CA GLY A 88 16.12 8.17 -8.92
C GLY A 88 15.01 9.07 -9.48
N THR A 89 15.08 9.33 -10.79
CA THR A 89 14.10 10.13 -11.52
C THR A 89 12.77 9.41 -11.69
N LYS A 90 12.82 8.09 -11.98
CA LYS A 90 11.64 7.21 -12.11
C LYS A 90 10.79 7.16 -10.84
N GLY A 91 11.41 7.24 -9.65
CA GLY A 91 10.71 7.21 -8.36
C GLY A 91 10.35 8.56 -7.77
N SER A 92 10.70 9.68 -8.42
CA SER A 92 10.52 11.02 -7.87
C SER A 92 9.06 11.37 -7.51
N GLY A 93 8.10 10.95 -8.33
CA GLY A 93 6.67 11.13 -8.03
C GLY A 93 6.22 10.31 -6.82
N ASN A 94 6.58 9.03 -6.75
CA ASN A 94 6.27 8.16 -5.61
C ASN A 94 6.89 8.70 -4.32
N ARG A 95 8.12 9.21 -4.40
CA ARG A 95 8.83 9.85 -3.29
C ARG A 95 8.14 11.13 -2.82
N ALA A 96 7.60 11.93 -3.74
CA ALA A 96 6.83 13.12 -3.39
C ALA A 96 5.55 12.80 -2.58
N ILE A 97 4.88 11.67 -2.87
CA ILE A 97 3.78 11.18 -2.03
C ILE A 97 4.31 10.72 -0.67
N LEU A 98 5.36 9.90 -0.66
CA LEU A 98 5.93 9.35 0.57
C LEU A 98 6.36 10.43 1.57
N HIS A 99 6.99 11.51 1.09
CA HIS A 99 7.53 12.59 1.93
C HIS A 99 6.58 13.79 2.09
N HIS A 100 5.34 13.73 1.56
CA HIS A 100 4.45 14.90 1.53
C HIS A 100 4.26 15.56 2.89
N VAL A 101 4.18 14.79 4.00
CA VAL A 101 4.07 15.36 5.35
C VAL A 101 5.31 16.19 5.72
N ASN A 102 6.51 15.65 5.48
CA ASN A 102 7.77 16.32 5.79
C ASN A 102 7.97 17.57 4.94
N ASP A 103 7.61 17.46 3.66
CA ASP A 103 7.65 18.55 2.71
C ASP A 103 6.50 19.56 2.91
N LYS A 104 5.63 19.32 3.91
CA LYS A 104 4.44 20.11 4.24
C LYS A 104 3.49 20.30 3.05
N ARG A 105 3.39 19.29 2.20
CA ARG A 105 2.55 19.26 1.00
C ARG A 105 1.24 18.53 1.25
N ALA A 106 0.15 19.06 0.72
CA ALA A 106 -1.13 18.35 0.67
C ALA A 106 -1.18 17.38 -0.53
N LEU A 107 -1.84 16.24 -0.38
CA LEU A 107 -2.19 15.35 -1.50
C LEU A 107 -3.58 15.72 -2.01
N LEU A 108 -3.69 16.22 -3.23
CA LEU A 108 -4.96 16.58 -3.86
C LEU A 108 -5.32 15.52 -4.90
N VAL A 109 -6.37 14.74 -4.66
CA VAL A 109 -6.74 13.61 -5.52
C VAL A 109 -7.84 14.00 -6.50
N PHE A 110 -7.65 13.63 -7.76
CA PHE A 110 -8.55 13.86 -8.87
C PHE A 110 -8.80 12.55 -9.61
N LYS A 111 -10.03 12.35 -10.09
CA LYS A 111 -10.40 11.21 -10.93
C LYS A 111 -10.96 11.65 -12.27
N ALA A 112 -10.63 10.92 -13.33
CA ALA A 112 -11.16 11.19 -14.66
C ALA A 112 -12.71 11.17 -14.64
N ALA A 113 -13.33 12.16 -15.28
CA ALA A 113 -14.78 12.37 -15.29
C ALA A 113 -15.33 12.54 -16.73
N GLY A 114 -14.71 11.90 -17.71
CA GLY A 114 -15.10 12.01 -19.12
C GLY A 114 -14.38 13.17 -19.85
N LYS A 115 -15.04 13.77 -20.85
CA LYS A 115 -14.46 14.84 -21.66
C LYS A 115 -14.90 16.20 -21.13
N ALA A 116 -13.98 17.15 -21.06
CA ALA A 116 -14.24 18.49 -20.56
C ALA A 116 -15.34 19.22 -21.36
N ARG A 117 -15.50 18.92 -22.65
CA ARG A 117 -16.57 19.49 -23.50
C ARG A 117 -17.98 19.13 -23.06
N ASP A 118 -18.13 18.07 -22.27
CA ASP A 118 -19.43 17.63 -21.74
C ASP A 118 -19.84 18.49 -20.53
N TYR A 119 -18.98 19.42 -20.09
CA TYR A 119 -19.16 20.31 -18.95
C TYR A 119 -19.07 21.78 -19.39
N PRO A 120 -20.22 22.45 -19.64
CA PRO A 120 -20.24 23.81 -20.20
C PRO A 120 -19.47 24.85 -19.39
N HIS A 121 -19.41 24.71 -18.06
CA HIS A 121 -18.73 25.65 -17.17
C HIS A 121 -17.21 25.67 -17.33
N LEU A 122 -16.62 24.62 -17.94
CA LEU A 122 -15.18 24.57 -18.22
C LEU A 122 -14.78 25.41 -19.45
N GLY A 123 -15.74 25.90 -20.23
CA GLY A 123 -15.48 26.80 -21.36
C GLY A 123 -14.62 26.22 -22.48
N VAL A 124 -14.46 24.89 -22.55
CA VAL A 124 -13.62 24.25 -23.58
C VAL A 124 -14.35 24.10 -24.91
N ALA A 125 -13.62 24.21 -26.02
CA ALA A 125 -14.19 24.02 -27.36
C ALA A 125 -14.80 22.62 -27.54
N ARG A 126 -15.92 22.51 -28.27
CA ARG A 126 -16.61 21.22 -28.53
C ARG A 126 -15.75 20.18 -29.26
N THR A 127 -14.76 20.64 -30.02
CA THR A 127 -13.79 19.78 -30.72
C THR A 127 -12.69 19.26 -29.81
N SER A 128 -12.55 19.77 -28.58
CA SER A 128 -11.49 19.41 -27.66
C SER A 128 -11.61 17.97 -27.15
N GLY A 129 -10.47 17.28 -27.10
CA GLY A 129 -10.31 15.97 -26.46
C GLY A 129 -9.88 16.04 -24.99
N THR A 130 -9.82 17.24 -24.38
CA THR A 130 -9.37 17.42 -22.99
C THR A 130 -10.22 16.58 -22.04
N LYS A 131 -9.56 15.86 -21.12
CA LYS A 131 -10.24 15.09 -20.07
C LYS A 131 -10.71 16.01 -18.95
N ALA A 132 -11.97 15.85 -18.54
CA ALA A 132 -12.47 16.39 -17.30
C ALA A 132 -11.92 15.58 -16.12
N GLN A 133 -11.65 16.25 -15.00
CA GLN A 133 -11.15 15.66 -13.77
C GLN A 133 -12.06 16.12 -12.63
N ARG A 134 -12.63 15.19 -11.88
CA ARG A 134 -13.37 15.50 -10.66
C ARG A 134 -12.40 15.53 -9.49
N TYR A 135 -12.42 16.60 -8.70
CA TYR A 135 -11.71 16.64 -7.43
C TYR A 135 -12.38 15.69 -6.44
N VAL A 136 -11.64 14.71 -5.94
CA VAL A 136 -12.10 13.74 -4.94
C VAL A 136 -11.99 14.35 -3.54
N GLY A 137 -10.86 14.98 -3.24
CA GLY A 137 -10.62 15.58 -1.93
C GLY A 137 -9.14 15.68 -1.59
N LYS A 138 -8.88 16.14 -0.36
CA LYS A 138 -7.54 16.24 0.22
C LYS A 138 -7.25 15.02 1.09
N PHE A 139 -6.04 14.47 0.94
CA PHE A 139 -5.63 13.24 1.59
C PHE A 139 -4.29 13.38 2.33
N GLN A 140 -4.08 12.44 3.25
CA GLN A 140 -2.81 12.13 3.88
C GLN A 140 -2.55 10.63 3.77
N LEU A 141 -1.29 10.21 3.87
CA LEU A 141 -0.97 8.78 3.97
C LEU A 141 -1.49 8.21 5.30
N ASP A 142 -1.91 6.95 5.26
CA ASP A 142 -2.29 6.20 6.46
C ASP A 142 -1.10 6.16 7.44
N PRO A 143 -1.26 6.67 8.68
CA PRO A 143 -0.18 6.72 9.65
C PRO A 143 0.11 5.37 10.33
N LYS A 144 -0.54 4.27 9.93
CA LYS A 144 -0.14 2.93 10.35
C LYS A 144 0.60 2.20 9.23
N GLN A 145 0.00 2.16 8.04
CA GLN A 145 0.56 1.50 6.88
C GLN A 145 0.44 2.42 5.65
N PRO A 146 1.41 3.33 5.42
CA PRO A 146 1.29 4.36 4.37
C PRO A 146 1.23 3.77 2.96
N TYR A 147 1.83 2.60 2.74
CA TYR A 147 1.73 1.88 1.48
C TYR A 147 1.92 0.37 1.68
N VAL A 148 1.57 -0.41 0.67
CA VAL A 148 1.96 -1.82 0.56
C VAL A 148 2.60 -2.05 -0.79
N VAL A 149 3.53 -3.00 -0.87
CA VAL A 149 4.04 -3.47 -2.16
C VAL A 149 3.21 -4.68 -2.58
N ARG A 150 2.77 -4.70 -3.84
CA ARG A 150 2.02 -5.79 -4.45
C ARG A 150 2.67 -6.21 -5.77
N GLN A 151 2.26 -7.36 -6.29
CA GLN A 151 2.51 -7.79 -7.66
C GLN A 151 1.28 -7.54 -8.51
N ALA A 152 1.46 -6.85 -9.63
CA ALA A 152 0.43 -6.62 -10.63
C ALA A 152 1.05 -6.63 -12.04
N PRO A 153 0.30 -7.05 -13.08
CA PRO A 153 0.79 -6.94 -14.44
C PRO A 153 0.90 -5.47 -14.87
N ASN A 154 1.82 -5.16 -15.77
CA ASN A 154 1.77 -3.91 -16.53
C ASN A 154 0.90 -4.08 -17.79
N ARG A 155 0.86 -3.05 -18.64
CA ARG A 155 0.09 -3.06 -19.90
C ARG A 155 0.51 -4.15 -20.89
N HIS A 156 1.71 -4.71 -20.73
CA HIS A 156 2.23 -5.82 -21.53
C HIS A 156 2.07 -7.18 -20.83
N ASN A 157 1.26 -7.23 -19.76
CA ASN A 157 1.03 -8.41 -18.94
C ASN A 157 2.28 -8.97 -18.23
N VAL A 158 3.31 -8.13 -18.06
CA VAL A 158 4.52 -8.50 -17.30
C VAL A 158 4.32 -8.16 -15.83
N MET A 159 4.46 -9.16 -14.96
CA MET A 159 4.35 -8.98 -13.51
C MET A 159 5.46 -8.09 -12.98
N ARG A 160 5.08 -7.16 -12.11
CA ARG A 160 5.98 -6.17 -11.52
C ARG A 160 5.56 -5.79 -10.12
N ARG A 161 6.51 -5.25 -9.36
CA ARG A 161 6.25 -4.61 -8.07
C ARG A 161 5.56 -3.28 -8.29
N VAL A 162 4.42 -3.12 -7.64
CA VAL A 162 3.67 -1.86 -7.56
C VAL A 162 3.60 -1.40 -6.12
N ILE A 163 3.77 -0.10 -5.92
CA ILE A 163 3.56 0.57 -4.64
C ILE A 163 2.09 0.99 -4.61
N VAL A 164 1.33 0.51 -3.64
CA VAL A 164 -0.05 0.92 -3.42
C VAL A 164 -0.09 1.79 -2.18
N PHE A 165 -0.20 3.10 -2.38
CA PHE A 165 -0.38 4.07 -1.30
C PHE A 165 -1.75 3.90 -0.67
N ARG A 166 -1.78 3.89 0.66
CA ARG A 166 -2.99 3.86 1.46
C ARG A 166 -3.18 5.24 2.04
N MET A 167 -4.29 5.88 1.69
CA MET A 167 -4.55 7.27 2.02
C MET A 167 -5.82 7.40 2.83
N ARG A 168 -5.81 8.34 3.78
CA ARG A 168 -6.97 8.76 4.56
C ARG A 168 -7.38 10.16 4.13
N PRO A 169 -8.67 10.46 4.05
CA PRO A 169 -9.09 11.82 3.77
C PRO A 169 -8.79 12.72 4.97
N VAL A 170 -8.48 13.99 4.70
CA VAL A 170 -8.24 15.00 5.75
C VAL A 170 -9.55 15.53 6.34
N GLU A 171 -10.63 15.41 5.58
CA GLU A 171 -11.98 15.84 5.91
C GLU A 171 -12.99 14.72 5.61
N ASP A 172 -14.19 14.79 6.18
CA ASP A 172 -15.23 13.82 5.83
C ASP A 172 -15.69 14.04 4.39
N LEU A 173 -15.41 13.05 3.53
CA LEU A 173 -15.75 13.10 2.11
C LEU A 173 -17.03 12.30 1.83
N PRO A 174 -17.97 12.83 1.03
CA PRO A 174 -19.09 12.05 0.54
C PRO A 174 -18.57 10.92 -0.36
N LEU A 175 -19.01 9.68 -0.07
CA LEU A 175 -18.67 8.54 -0.91
C LEU A 175 -19.41 8.64 -2.25
N ASN A 176 -18.65 8.54 -3.33
CA ASN A 176 -19.20 8.27 -4.65
C ASN A 176 -19.00 6.77 -4.94
N ALA A 177 -20.08 6.04 -5.23
CA ALA A 177 -20.01 4.62 -5.54
C ALA A 177 -19.08 4.32 -6.75
N ALA A 178 -18.96 5.26 -7.70
CA ALA A 178 -18.04 5.15 -8.83
C ALA A 178 -16.55 5.27 -8.42
N ASP A 179 -16.28 5.65 -7.17
CA ASP A 179 -14.94 5.71 -6.60
C ASP A 179 -14.55 4.50 -5.76
N VAL A 180 -15.48 3.58 -5.52
CA VAL A 180 -15.19 2.35 -4.76
C VAL A 180 -14.52 1.34 -5.68
N ILE A 181 -13.46 0.70 -5.18
CA ILE A 181 -12.79 -0.39 -5.89
C ILE A 181 -13.78 -1.56 -6.02
N PRO A 182 -14.03 -2.07 -7.23
CA PRO A 182 -14.93 -3.20 -7.41
C PRO A 182 -14.47 -4.41 -6.59
N PRO A 183 -15.40 -5.10 -5.90
CA PRO A 183 -15.06 -6.34 -5.21
C PRO A 183 -14.63 -7.40 -6.23
N ALA A 184 -13.77 -8.32 -5.81
CA ALA A 184 -13.31 -9.38 -6.70
C ALA A 184 -14.43 -10.41 -7.00
N ASP A 185 -14.59 -10.79 -8.26
CA ASP A 185 -15.58 -11.80 -8.68
C ASP A 185 -15.23 -13.21 -8.20
N THR A 186 -13.93 -13.50 -8.08
CA THR A 186 -13.38 -14.79 -7.66
C THR A 186 -12.22 -14.60 -6.71
N THR A 187 -12.00 -15.58 -5.83
CA THR A 187 -10.82 -15.60 -4.99
C THR A 187 -9.61 -15.95 -5.85
N LYS A 188 -8.60 -15.07 -5.85
CA LYS A 188 -7.31 -15.30 -6.47
C LYS A 188 -6.23 -15.24 -5.40
N SER A 189 -5.42 -16.29 -5.33
CA SER A 189 -4.30 -16.39 -4.40
C SER A 189 -3.08 -16.77 -5.22
N ILE A 190 -2.07 -15.90 -5.22
CA ILE A 190 -0.86 -16.11 -6.01
C ILE A 190 0.38 -16.04 -5.12
N PRO A 191 1.32 -16.97 -5.27
CA PRO A 191 2.62 -16.85 -4.63
C PRO A 191 3.39 -15.70 -5.29
N VAL A 192 3.93 -14.81 -4.48
CA VAL A 192 4.72 -13.64 -4.89
C VAL A 192 6.08 -13.66 -4.19
N PRO A 193 7.11 -13.02 -4.76
CA PRO A 193 8.42 -12.96 -4.12
C PRO A 193 8.35 -12.42 -2.69
N ALA A 194 9.18 -12.94 -1.78
CA ALA A 194 9.30 -12.44 -0.41
C ALA A 194 9.93 -11.02 -0.33
N SER A 195 10.15 -10.32 -1.44
CA SER A 195 10.42 -8.88 -1.46
C SER A 195 9.15 -8.02 -1.50
N VAL A 196 8.00 -8.61 -1.81
CA VAL A 196 6.68 -7.96 -1.80
C VAL A 196 6.24 -7.84 -0.34
N THR A 197 6.35 -6.68 0.27
CA THR A 197 6.22 -6.49 1.71
C THR A 197 5.13 -5.48 2.08
N THR A 198 4.50 -5.68 3.24
CA THR A 198 3.66 -4.71 3.94
C THR A 198 4.53 -3.59 4.52
N SER A 199 4.93 -2.63 3.69
CA SER A 199 5.73 -1.46 4.09
C SER A 199 7.03 -1.83 4.83
N ALA A 200 8.12 -2.09 4.10
CA ALA A 200 9.45 -1.99 4.70
C ALA A 200 10.35 -1.18 3.78
N MET A 201 10.36 0.14 3.95
CA MET A 201 11.62 0.86 3.82
C MET A 201 12.11 1.16 5.22
N VAL A 202 13.08 0.36 5.65
CA VAL A 202 14.24 0.94 6.31
C VAL A 202 15.06 1.46 5.14
N GLU A 203 15.14 2.78 4.98
CA GLU A 203 16.13 3.36 4.06
C GLU A 203 17.51 2.83 4.47
N PRO A 204 18.36 2.35 3.55
CA PRO A 204 19.76 2.16 3.86
C PRO A 204 20.34 3.52 4.25
N GLU A 205 20.76 3.66 5.51
CA GLU A 205 21.51 4.83 5.97
C GLU A 205 22.89 4.81 5.29
N THR A 206 22.96 5.31 4.07
CA THR A 206 24.23 5.63 3.41
C THR A 206 24.17 7.07 2.94
N ASN A 207 24.27 8.01 3.88
CA ASN A 207 24.96 9.28 3.67
C ASN A 207 25.27 9.91 5.04
N ASN A 208 26.54 9.80 5.43
CA ASN A 208 27.14 10.71 6.39
C ASN A 208 26.98 12.15 5.86
N HIS A 209 26.75 13.06 6.80
CA HIS A 209 26.53 14.51 6.67
C HIS A 209 25.06 14.98 6.67
N THR A 210 24.73 15.62 7.79
CA THR A 210 23.51 16.34 8.16
C THR A 210 22.29 15.48 8.51
N SER A 211 21.93 15.55 9.80
CA SER A 211 20.77 14.92 10.42
C SER A 211 19.46 15.40 9.78
N SER A 212 19.00 14.70 8.75
CA SER A 212 17.68 14.89 8.16
C SER A 212 16.72 13.88 8.76
N ALA A 213 15.96 14.33 9.76
CA ALA A 213 15.01 13.51 10.48
C ALA A 213 13.81 13.11 9.59
N ARG A 214 13.60 11.78 9.50
CA ARG A 214 12.32 11.05 9.54
C ARG A 214 11.43 11.08 8.31
N SER A 215 11.70 10.19 7.36
CA SER A 215 10.65 9.54 6.57
C SER A 215 10.33 8.19 7.17
N ALA A 216 9.66 8.22 8.32
CA ALA A 216 8.99 7.05 8.86
C ALA A 216 7.75 7.57 9.57
N VAL A 217 6.59 7.28 9.01
CA VAL A 217 5.40 7.06 9.82
C VAL A 217 5.84 6.32 11.09
N PRO A 218 5.49 6.76 12.31
CA PRO A 218 5.95 6.11 13.52
C PRO A 218 5.34 4.71 13.61
N LYS A 219 5.98 3.74 12.93
CA LYS A 219 5.72 2.33 13.18
C LYS A 219 5.88 2.08 14.66
N THR A 220 4.94 1.36 15.24
CA THR A 220 5.06 0.96 16.64
C THR A 220 6.38 0.18 16.83
N LYS A 221 6.92 0.19 18.06
CA LYS A 221 8.13 -0.60 18.36
C LYS A 221 7.93 -2.08 17.99
N ALA A 222 6.70 -2.58 18.12
CA ALA A 222 6.30 -3.93 17.73
C ALA A 222 6.40 -4.13 16.20
N GLU A 223 5.79 -3.30 15.37
CA GLU A 223 5.86 -3.41 13.90
C GLU A 223 7.29 -3.34 13.35
N ARG A 224 8.16 -2.53 13.98
CA ARG A 224 9.59 -2.48 13.61
C ARG A 224 10.31 -3.76 13.99
N ARG A 225 9.96 -4.38 15.13
CA ARG A 225 10.52 -5.67 15.56
C ARG A 225 10.06 -6.78 14.64
N GLU A 226 8.78 -6.81 14.27
CA GLU A 226 8.19 -7.77 13.36
C GLU A 226 8.89 -7.74 12.00
N ALA A 227 8.98 -6.57 11.35
CA ALA A 227 9.66 -6.45 10.06
C ALA A 227 11.13 -6.91 10.10
N LYS A 228 11.85 -6.61 11.19
CA LYS A 228 13.23 -7.07 11.40
C LYS A 228 13.32 -8.58 11.62
N LEU A 229 12.39 -9.14 12.39
CA LEU A 229 12.29 -10.57 12.68
C LEU A 229 12.01 -11.35 11.39
N THR A 230 11.01 -10.91 10.62
CA THR A 230 10.64 -11.50 9.33
C THR A 230 11.79 -11.45 8.33
N ALA A 231 12.49 -10.31 8.21
CA ALA A 231 13.64 -10.20 7.32
C ALA A 231 14.80 -11.12 7.75
N ALA A 232 15.10 -11.16 9.05
CA ALA A 232 16.16 -12.04 9.57
C ALA A 232 15.84 -13.52 9.36
N PHE A 233 14.58 -13.92 9.57
CA PHE A 233 14.15 -15.30 9.39
C PHE A 233 14.11 -15.70 7.92
N GLN A 234 13.64 -14.81 7.03
CA GLN A 234 13.73 -15.02 5.58
C GLN A 234 15.17 -15.28 5.16
N SER A 235 16.12 -14.44 5.56
CA SER A 235 17.55 -14.64 5.24
C SER A 235 18.12 -15.93 5.84
N PHE A 236 17.61 -16.37 7.00
CA PHE A 236 18.01 -17.64 7.62
C PHE A 236 17.54 -18.85 6.80
N LEU A 237 16.29 -18.85 6.33
CA LEU A 237 15.73 -19.90 5.47
C LEU A 237 16.42 -19.92 4.08
N GLU A 238 16.64 -18.76 3.48
CA GLU A 238 17.32 -18.64 2.18
C GLU A 238 18.77 -19.16 2.24
N LYS A 239 19.50 -18.92 3.34
CA LYS A 239 20.84 -19.49 3.57
C LYS A 239 20.83 -21.02 3.64
N GLN A 240 19.70 -21.61 4.04
CA GLN A 240 19.47 -23.05 4.03
C GLN A 240 18.88 -23.54 2.70
N GLN A 241 18.89 -22.70 1.66
CA GLN A 241 18.39 -23.00 0.31
C GLN A 241 16.87 -23.25 0.24
N HIS A 242 16.10 -22.72 1.18
CA HIS A 242 14.64 -22.75 1.09
C HIS A 242 14.14 -21.68 0.11
N ASP A 243 13.10 -22.01 -0.68
CA ASP A 243 12.40 -21.05 -1.53
C ASP A 243 11.31 -20.33 -0.73
N VAL A 244 11.54 -19.06 -0.40
CA VAL A 244 10.65 -18.27 0.46
C VAL A 244 9.84 -17.28 -0.37
N LYS A 245 8.52 -17.33 -0.22
CA LYS A 245 7.53 -16.51 -0.91
C LYS A 245 6.54 -15.90 0.09
N ARG A 246 5.54 -15.21 -0.43
CA ARG A 246 4.32 -14.78 0.26
C ARG A 246 3.12 -15.08 -0.62
N PHE A 247 1.92 -15.09 -0.06
CA PHE A 247 0.70 -15.10 -0.85
C PHE A 247 0.07 -13.73 -0.89
N GLN A 248 -0.23 -13.25 -2.10
CA GLN A 248 -1.12 -12.14 -2.34
C GLN A 248 -2.52 -12.69 -2.62
N ILE A 249 -3.47 -12.41 -1.73
CA ILE A 249 -4.80 -13.02 -1.73
C ILE A 249 -5.85 -11.92 -1.95
N LYS A 250 -6.55 -12.01 -3.07
CA LYS A 250 -7.73 -11.20 -3.36
C LYS A 250 -8.96 -12.10 -3.17
N VAL A 251 -9.71 -11.89 -2.08
CA VAL A 251 -10.87 -12.74 -1.73
C VAL A 251 -12.10 -12.31 -2.51
N LYS A 252 -12.90 -13.26 -2.98
CA LYS A 252 -14.19 -12.99 -3.62
C LYS A 252 -15.08 -12.11 -2.73
N GLY A 253 -15.69 -11.09 -3.33
CA GLY A 253 -16.59 -10.15 -2.65
C GLY A 253 -15.87 -9.04 -1.88
N LEU A 254 -14.53 -9.08 -1.79
CA LEU A 254 -13.73 -8.07 -1.11
C LEU A 254 -13.02 -7.17 -2.11
N SER A 255 -12.90 -5.89 -1.76
CA SER A 255 -12.11 -4.91 -2.51
C SER A 255 -10.67 -4.82 -1.97
N SER A 256 -10.44 -5.26 -0.73
CA SER A 256 -9.11 -5.34 -0.13
C SER A 256 -8.28 -6.50 -0.68
N THR A 257 -6.96 -6.41 -0.53
CA THR A 257 -6.01 -7.49 -0.84
C THR A 257 -5.24 -7.84 0.41
N LEU A 258 -5.22 -9.12 0.78
CA LEU A 258 -4.42 -9.64 1.89
C LEU A 258 -3.03 -10.04 1.41
N LEU A 259 -2.05 -9.92 2.28
CA LEU A 259 -0.69 -10.39 2.07
C LEU A 259 -0.25 -11.18 3.29
N THR A 260 0.25 -12.40 3.09
CA THR A 260 0.79 -13.23 4.17
C THR A 260 2.24 -12.83 4.51
N ASP A 261 2.73 -13.24 5.67
CA ASP A 261 4.07 -12.87 6.12
C ASP A 261 5.20 -13.66 5.47
N LEU A 262 5.30 -14.98 5.64
CA LEU A 262 6.26 -15.80 4.89
C LEU A 262 5.61 -17.14 4.56
N TYR A 263 5.95 -17.66 3.40
CA TYR A 263 5.59 -18.98 2.96
C TYR A 263 6.84 -19.68 2.44
N ASP A 264 7.23 -20.73 3.13
CA ASP A 264 8.31 -21.61 2.72
C ASP A 264 7.75 -22.67 1.77
N VAL A 265 8.09 -22.53 0.49
CA VAL A 265 7.66 -23.44 -0.57
C VAL A 265 8.32 -24.81 -0.40
N THR A 266 9.56 -24.84 0.08
CA THR A 266 10.34 -26.07 0.25
C THR A 266 9.76 -26.96 1.34
N ALA A 267 9.45 -26.37 2.50
CA ALA A 267 8.90 -27.10 3.65
C ALA A 267 7.36 -27.11 3.69
N HIS A 268 6.70 -26.40 2.78
CA HIS A 268 5.24 -26.21 2.72
C HIS A 268 4.69 -25.64 4.04
N VAL A 269 5.28 -24.54 4.49
CA VAL A 269 4.95 -23.89 5.77
C VAL A 269 4.52 -22.44 5.57
N LEU A 270 3.35 -22.09 6.10
CA LEU A 270 2.88 -20.71 6.20
C LEU A 270 3.21 -20.16 7.58
N PHE A 271 3.99 -19.09 7.61
CA PHE A 271 4.38 -18.38 8.82
C PHE A 271 3.59 -17.09 8.97
N GLU A 272 3.26 -16.78 10.22
CA GLU A 272 2.82 -15.45 10.65
C GLU A 272 3.76 -14.95 11.73
N ALA A 273 4.39 -13.81 11.48
CA ALA A 273 5.33 -13.19 12.40
C ALA A 273 4.61 -12.20 13.30
N LYS A 274 5.12 -12.04 14.52
CA LYS A 274 4.67 -11.01 15.44
C LYS A 274 5.84 -10.28 16.09
N GLY A 275 5.68 -8.98 16.29
CA GLY A 275 6.69 -8.14 16.93
C GLY A 275 6.87 -8.36 18.45
N THR A 276 5.95 -9.08 19.09
CA THR A 276 6.02 -9.48 20.51
C THR A 276 5.44 -10.89 20.71
N SER A 277 5.86 -11.55 21.79
CA SER A 277 5.36 -12.87 22.21
C SER A 277 4.15 -12.76 23.16
N SER A 278 3.39 -11.66 23.07
CA SER A 278 2.24 -11.44 23.95
C SER A 278 1.05 -12.33 23.57
N ARG A 279 0.20 -12.66 24.56
CA ARG A 279 -1.05 -13.41 24.31
C ARG A 279 -1.92 -12.79 23.23
N LYS A 280 -1.98 -11.45 23.17
CA LYS A 280 -2.76 -10.72 22.16
C LYS A 280 -2.22 -11.01 20.76
N ASP A 281 -0.92 -10.88 20.58
CA ASP A 281 -0.26 -11.04 19.28
C ASP A 281 -0.30 -12.49 18.79
N ILE A 282 -0.10 -13.45 19.69
CA ILE A 282 -0.21 -14.88 19.36
C ILE A 282 -1.65 -15.22 18.95
N ARG A 283 -2.67 -14.75 19.66
CA ARG A 283 -4.07 -14.96 19.27
C ARG A 283 -4.39 -14.35 17.91
N MET A 284 -3.84 -13.17 17.62
CA MET A 284 -3.97 -12.54 16.30
C MET A 284 -3.31 -13.41 15.22
N ALA A 285 -2.09 -13.90 15.47
CA ALA A 285 -1.39 -14.78 14.53
C ALA A 285 -2.16 -16.07 14.23
N VAL A 286 -2.74 -16.70 15.26
CA VAL A 286 -3.62 -17.87 15.11
C VAL A 286 -4.79 -17.56 14.17
N GLY A 287 -5.49 -16.44 14.40
CA GLY A 287 -6.62 -16.02 13.56
C GLY A 287 -6.22 -15.78 12.10
N GLN A 288 -5.11 -15.08 11.88
CA GLN A 288 -4.59 -14.79 10.55
C GLN A 288 -4.16 -16.08 9.82
N LEU A 289 -3.44 -16.99 10.47
CA LEU A 289 -3.04 -18.27 9.87
C LEU A 289 -4.26 -19.12 9.49
N MET A 290 -5.27 -19.19 10.37
CA MET A 290 -6.50 -19.93 10.10
C MET A 290 -7.34 -19.30 8.99
N ASP A 291 -7.28 -17.99 8.82
CA ASP A 291 -7.88 -17.30 7.69
C ASP A 291 -7.14 -17.63 6.37
N TYR A 292 -5.84 -17.36 6.33
CA TYR A 292 -5.02 -17.46 5.12
C TYR A 292 -4.94 -18.87 4.56
N ARG A 293 -4.84 -19.91 5.42
CA ARG A 293 -4.68 -21.32 4.98
C ARG A 293 -5.77 -21.77 4.00
N ARG A 294 -6.96 -21.17 4.06
CA ARG A 294 -8.11 -21.50 3.20
C ARG A 294 -7.88 -21.13 1.73
N HIS A 295 -6.91 -20.26 1.46
CA HIS A 295 -6.64 -19.69 0.14
C HIS A 295 -5.27 -20.07 -0.42
N VAL A 296 -4.43 -20.76 0.35
CA VAL A 296 -3.06 -21.13 -0.06
C VAL A 296 -3.05 -22.40 -0.89
N HIS A 297 -2.16 -22.45 -1.90
CA HIS A 297 -1.93 -23.62 -2.75
C HIS A 297 -0.42 -23.94 -2.84
N PRO A 298 0.00 -25.20 -2.70
CA PRO A 298 -0.79 -26.40 -2.42
C PRO A 298 -1.60 -26.33 -1.12
N ILE A 299 -2.76 -26.99 -1.09
CA ILE A 299 -3.69 -26.97 0.05
C ILE A 299 -3.04 -27.55 1.30
N ASP A 300 -3.58 -27.20 2.47
CA ASP A 300 -3.13 -27.70 3.79
C ASP A 300 -1.65 -27.46 4.11
N PRO A 301 -1.14 -26.21 4.00
CA PRO A 301 0.18 -25.89 4.48
C PRO A 301 0.26 -26.13 5.99
N LYS A 302 1.44 -26.54 6.47
CA LYS A 302 1.73 -26.51 7.90
C LYS A 302 1.78 -25.05 8.35
N LEU A 303 1.34 -24.79 9.57
CA LEU A 303 1.22 -23.43 10.09
C LEU A 303 2.25 -23.22 11.19
N ALA A 304 2.87 -22.04 11.23
CA ALA A 304 3.83 -21.69 12.27
C ALA A 304 3.72 -20.21 12.67
N VAL A 305 3.86 -19.92 13.96
CA VAL A 305 4.04 -18.55 14.47
C VAL A 305 5.52 -18.28 14.66
N LEU A 306 5.99 -17.14 14.14
CA LEU A 306 7.36 -16.66 14.30
C LEU A 306 7.42 -15.54 15.36
N LEU A 307 8.16 -15.75 16.44
CA LEU A 307 8.24 -14.84 17.59
C LEU A 307 9.67 -14.35 17.89
N PRO A 308 9.81 -13.16 18.52
CA PRO A 308 11.12 -12.60 18.84
C PRO A 308 11.81 -13.27 20.03
N ASP A 309 11.05 -13.99 20.85
CA ASP A 309 11.51 -14.68 22.06
C ASP A 309 10.55 -15.83 22.38
N GLU A 310 10.98 -16.76 23.25
CA GLU A 310 10.15 -17.89 23.66
C GLU A 310 8.93 -17.39 24.46
N PRO A 311 7.69 -17.76 24.07
CA PRO A 311 6.50 -17.35 24.79
C PRO A 311 6.32 -18.18 26.07
N HIS A 312 5.49 -17.67 26.99
CA HIS A 312 5.08 -18.39 28.19
C HIS A 312 4.47 -19.76 27.84
N GLU A 313 4.69 -20.76 28.71
CA GLU A 313 4.25 -22.15 28.54
C GLU A 313 2.79 -22.30 28.09
N ASP A 314 1.84 -21.70 28.81
CA ASP A 314 0.42 -21.67 28.43
C ASP A 314 0.15 -21.21 26.97
N LEU A 315 0.97 -20.34 26.40
CA LEU A 315 0.83 -19.90 25.01
C LEU A 315 1.42 -20.90 24.01
N ARG A 316 2.41 -21.70 24.42
CA ARG A 316 2.89 -22.86 23.65
C ARG A 316 1.80 -23.93 23.62
N ASP A 317 1.18 -24.23 24.76
CA ASP A 317 0.05 -25.17 24.85
C ASP A 317 -1.12 -24.72 23.98
N LEU A 318 -1.40 -23.41 23.94
CA LEU A 318 -2.40 -22.84 23.02
C LEU A 318 -2.06 -23.16 21.56
N LEU A 319 -0.83 -22.90 21.11
CA LEU A 319 -0.41 -23.16 19.74
C LEU A 319 -0.48 -24.65 19.39
N GLU A 320 -0.02 -25.51 20.29
CA GLU A 320 -0.12 -26.97 20.15
C GLU A 320 -1.56 -27.44 20.03
N SER A 321 -2.46 -26.93 20.89
CA SER A 321 -3.89 -27.30 20.89
C SER A 321 -4.61 -27.01 19.58
N VAL A 322 -4.10 -26.07 18.77
CA VAL A 322 -4.64 -25.71 17.45
C VAL A 322 -3.77 -26.19 16.28
N GLY A 323 -2.75 -27.00 16.56
CA GLY A 323 -1.87 -27.58 15.54
C GLY A 323 -1.00 -26.56 14.81
N ILE A 324 -0.59 -25.50 15.48
CA ILE A 324 0.31 -24.48 14.92
C ILE A 324 1.68 -24.63 15.57
N ALA A 325 2.72 -24.77 14.75
CA ALA A 325 4.09 -24.84 15.23
C ALA A 325 4.58 -23.48 15.77
N LEU A 326 5.59 -23.52 16.63
CA LEU A 326 6.26 -22.33 17.14
C LEU A 326 7.68 -22.28 16.58
N VAL A 327 8.06 -21.09 16.10
CA VAL A 327 9.44 -20.72 15.84
C VAL A 327 9.74 -19.44 16.62
N TYR A 328 10.84 -19.40 17.35
CA TYR A 328 11.28 -18.19 18.05
C TYR A 328 12.78 -17.96 17.89
N ARG A 329 13.19 -16.71 18.05
CA ARG A 329 14.60 -16.33 17.99
C ARG A 329 15.29 -16.61 19.33
N ASP A 330 16.47 -17.25 19.25
CA ASP A 330 17.40 -17.41 20.37
C ASP A 330 18.80 -16.97 19.94
N GLY A 331 19.22 -15.80 20.44
CA GLY A 331 20.44 -15.12 19.98
C GLY A 331 20.44 -14.87 18.46
N ASP A 332 21.37 -15.51 17.76
CA ASP A 332 21.51 -15.43 16.29
C ASP A 332 20.90 -16.62 15.54
N ARG A 333 20.24 -17.53 16.27
CA ARG A 333 19.57 -18.71 15.71
C ARG A 333 18.06 -18.58 15.86
N PHE A 334 17.36 -19.50 15.21
CA PHE A 334 15.93 -19.70 15.36
C PHE A 334 15.69 -21.13 15.81
N ILE A 335 14.86 -21.30 16.83
CA ILE A 335 14.50 -22.59 17.42
C ILE A 335 13.05 -22.90 17.07
N GLY A 336 12.78 -24.16 16.73
CA GLY A 336 11.44 -24.67 16.47
C GLY A 336 11.26 -25.30 15.09
N TRP A 337 10.11 -25.91 14.84
CA TRP A 337 9.82 -26.59 13.58
C TRP A 337 9.36 -25.57 12.50
N PRO A 338 9.80 -25.63 11.23
CA PRO A 338 10.48 -26.73 10.51
C PRO A 338 12.01 -26.73 10.56
N ILE A 339 12.63 -25.90 11.38
CA ILE A 339 14.08 -25.77 11.43
C ILE A 339 14.64 -27.06 12.03
N VAL A 340 15.56 -27.69 11.31
CA VAL A 340 16.32 -28.85 11.80
C VAL A 340 17.71 -28.33 12.16
N ASP A 341 18.16 -28.61 13.40
CA ASP A 341 19.43 -28.15 13.96
C ASP A 341 20.68 -28.51 13.12
#